data_AF-A0A2M6UVD3-F1
#
_entry.id   AF-A0A2M6UVD3-F1
#
_cell.length_a   1.000
_cell.length_b   1.000
_cell.length_c   1.000
_cell.angle_alpha   90.00
_cell.angle_beta   90.00
_cell.angle_gamma   90.00
#
_symmetry.space_group_name_H-M   'P 1'
#
loop_
_entity.id
_entity.type
_entity.pdbx_description
1 polymer ?
#
loop_
_entity_poly.entity_id
_entity_poly.type
_entity_poly.pdbx_seq_one_letter_code
_entity_poly.pdbx_strand_id
1 'polypeptide(L)' 'MPEKTTEEELKQRRKDVNAAISSHAIEGITLHSTTLKILEEYAKGSISLEKFNTLMDNAEL' A
#
# COMPACT_ATOMS: atom_id res chain seq x y z
N MET A 1 -2.80 8.68 22.52
CA MET A 1 -2.22 9.69 21.61
C MET A 1 -2.62 9.27 20.20
N PRO A 2 -3.35 10.07 19.40
CA PRO A 2 -3.58 9.69 18.03
C PRO A 2 -2.31 10.02 17.23
N GLU A 3 -1.64 9.00 16.71
CA GLU A 3 -0.59 9.13 15.70
C GLU A 3 -1.22 9.77 14.45
N LYS A 4 -1.22 11.11 14.40
CA LYS A 4 -1.49 11.82 13.15
C LYS A 4 -0.35 11.45 12.21
N THR A 5 -0.60 10.53 11.28
CA THR A 5 0.29 10.31 10.14
C THR A 5 0.44 11.65 9.44
N THR A 6 1.65 12.16 9.42
CA THR A 6 1.98 13.48 8.89
C THR A 6 1.76 13.47 7.37
N GLU A 7 1.38 14.59 6.75
CA GLU A 7 1.20 14.65 5.28
C GLU A 7 2.43 14.18 4.51
N GLU A 8 3.63 14.39 5.07
CA GLU A 8 4.89 13.89 4.50
C GLU A 8 4.96 12.36 4.49
N GLU A 9 4.51 11.70 5.56
CA GLU A 9 4.45 10.24 5.62
C GLU A 9 3.42 9.69 4.63
N LEU A 10 2.26 10.32 4.48
CA LEU A 10 1.27 9.93 3.47
C LEU A 10 1.81 10.09 2.04
N LYS A 11 2.54 11.18 1.78
CA LYS A 11 3.23 11.40 0.50
C LYS A 11 4.29 10.33 0.24
N GLN A 12 5.06 9.94 1.27
CA GLN A 12 6.05 8.89 1.15
C GLN A 12 5.40 7.53 0.87
N ARG A 13 4.36 7.16 1.62
CA ARG A 13 3.59 5.92 1.40
C ARG A 13 3.02 5.86 -0.03
N ARG A 14 2.49 6.97 -0.54
CA ARG A 14 1.99 7.05 -1.92
C ARG A 14 3.11 6.84 -2.95
N LYS A 15 4.29 7.40 -2.72
CA LYS A 15 5.47 7.16 -3.56
C LYS A 15 5.88 5.69 -3.56
N ASP A 16 5.94 5.08 -2.39
CA ASP A 16 6.37 3.69 -2.22
C ASP A 16 5.39 2.73 -2.90
N VAL A 17 4.07 2.96 -2.72
CA VAL A 17 3.02 2.20 -3.40
C VAL A 17 3.11 2.33 -4.92
N ASN A 18 3.27 3.55 -5.43
CA ASN A 18 3.41 3.76 -6.87
C ASN A 18 4.68 3.12 -7.43
N ALA A 19 5.79 3.14 -6.68
CA ALA A 19 7.03 2.47 -7.07
C ALA A 19 6.85 0.95 -7.11
N ALA A 20 6.18 0.36 -6.11
CA ALA A 20 5.87 -1.06 -6.09
C ALA A 20 5.00 -1.47 -7.29
N ILE A 21 3.92 -0.73 -7.57
CA ILE A 21 3.05 -0.99 -8.74
C ILE A 21 3.85 -0.86 -10.04
N SER A 22 4.66 0.20 -10.17
CA SER A 22 5.46 0.45 -11.38
C SER A 22 6.52 -0.63 -11.58
N SER A 23 7.16 -1.12 -10.52
CA SER A 23 8.16 -2.20 -10.60
C SER A 23 7.54 -3.48 -11.16
N HIS A 24 6.37 -3.89 -10.66
CA HIS A 24 5.68 -5.07 -11.16
C HIS A 24 5.18 -4.86 -12.60
N ALA A 25 4.69 -3.65 -12.91
CA ALA A 25 4.26 -3.31 -14.27
C ALA A 25 5.41 -3.34 -15.28
N ILE A 26 6.63 -2.94 -14.90
CA ILE A 26 7.84 -3.04 -15.74
C ILE A 26 8.17 -4.51 -16.05
N GLU A 27 7.95 -5.41 -15.09
CA GLU A 27 8.10 -6.85 -15.28
C GLU A 27 6.93 -7.50 -16.04
N GLY A 28 5.93 -6.71 -16.44
CA GLY A 28 4.72 -7.19 -17.11
C GLY A 28 3.74 -7.91 -16.16
N ILE A 29 3.97 -7.81 -14.85
CA ILE A 29 3.15 -8.41 -13.80
C ILE A 29 2.13 -7.38 -13.34
N THR A 30 0.85 -7.64 -13.61
CA THR A 30 -0.23 -6.82 -13.07
C THR A 30 -0.57 -7.35 -11.68
N LEU A 31 -0.41 -6.49 -10.66
CA LEU A 31 -0.81 -6.83 -9.29
C LEU A 31 -2.31 -7.14 -9.22
N HIS A 32 -2.68 -8.12 -8.40
CA HIS A 32 -4.07 -8.50 -8.23
C HIS A 32 -4.90 -7.31 -7.68
N SER A 33 -6.19 -7.27 -8.05
CA SER A 33 -7.09 -6.18 -7.65
C SER A 33 -7.19 -6.01 -6.13
N THR A 34 -7.13 -7.11 -5.37
CA THR A 34 -7.09 -7.09 -3.90
C THR A 34 -5.84 -6.39 -3.38
N THR A 35 -4.66 -6.70 -3.95
CA THR A 35 -3.38 -6.08 -3.58
C THR A 35 -3.40 -4.58 -3.84
N LEU A 36 -3.92 -4.15 -5.00
CA LEU A 36 -4.04 -2.73 -5.33
C LEU A 36 -4.93 -1.98 -4.32
N LYS A 37 -6.04 -2.59 -3.91
CA LYS A 37 -6.94 -2.00 -2.91
C LYS A 37 -6.26 -1.84 -1.54
N ILE A 38 -5.53 -2.86 -1.09
CA ILE A 38 -4.80 -2.82 0.19
C ILE A 38 -3.71 -1.75 0.17
N LEU A 39 -2.94 -1.68 -0.93
CA LEU A 39 -1.91 -0.64 -1.13
C LEU A 39 -2.52 0.77 -1.12
N GLU A 40 -3.69 0.95 -1.72
CA GLU A 40 -4.35 2.25 -1.76
C GLU A 40 -4.85 2.70 -0.38
N GLU A 41 -5.42 1.79 0.42
CA GLU A 41 -5.81 2.06 1.81
C GLU A 41 -4.60 2.43 2.68
N TYR A 42 -3.46 1.75 2.48
CA TYR A 42 -2.21 2.09 3.17
C TYR A 42 -1.68 3.47 2.79
N ALA A 43 -1.70 3.80 1.49
CA ALA A 43 -1.26 5.11 0.99
C ALA A 43 -2.15 6.26 1.47
N LYS A 44 -3.45 6.03 1.67
CA LYS A 44 -4.39 7.01 2.24
C LYS A 44 -4.21 7.21 3.74
N GLY A 45 -3.47 6.32 4.41
CA GLY A 45 -3.36 6.31 5.86
C GLY A 45 -4.58 5.74 6.57
N SER A 46 -5.49 5.09 5.83
CA SER A 46 -6.67 4.43 6.41
C SER A 46 -6.29 3.25 7.31
N ILE A 47 -5.14 2.63 7.03
CA ILE A 47 -4.63 1.45 7.73
C ILE A 47 -3.16 1.67 8.16
N SER A 48 -2.78 1.07 9.28
CA SER A 48 -1.39 1.02 9.74
C SER A 48 -0.56 0.02 8.92
N LEU A 49 0.77 0.10 9.01
CA LEU A 49 1.68 -0.86 8.37
C LEU A 49 1.43 -2.30 8.85
N GLU A 50 1.15 -2.48 10.14
CA GLU A 50 0.81 -3.78 10.70
C GLU A 50 -0.45 -4.37 10.05
N LYS A 51 -1.51 -3.56 9.93
CA LYS A 51 -2.76 -4.00 9.30
C LYS A 51 -2.60 -4.22 7.80
N PHE A 52 -1.76 -3.43 7.14
CA PHE A 52 -1.34 -3.68 5.77
C PHE A 52 -0.67 -5.05 5.62
N ASN A 53 0.32 -5.38 6.47
CA ASN A 53 1.00 -6.67 6.42
C ASN A 53 0.03 -7.83 6.66
N THR A 54 -0.86 -7.72 7.65
CA THR A 54 -1.89 -8.75 7.89
C THR A 54 -2.82 -8.93 6.70
N LEU A 55 -3.25 -7.84 6.05
CA LEU A 55 -4.11 -7.91 4.86
C LEU A 55 -3.38 -8.50 3.66
N MET A 56 -2.08 -8.21 3.49
CA MET A 56 -1.26 -8.79 2.44
C MET A 56 -1.02 -10.28 2.66
N ASP A 57 -0.73 -10.71 3.89
CA ASP A 57 -0.52 -12.14 4.23
C ASP A 57 -1.80 -12.97 4.09
N ASN A 58 -2.97 -12.37 4.37
CA ASN A 58 -4.26 -13.02 4.21
C ASN A 58 -4.92 -12.71 2.85
N ALA A 59 -4.23 -11.99 1.95
CA ALA A 59 -4.77 -11.71 0.63
C ALA A 59 -4.77 -13.02 -0.17
N GLU A 60 -5.96 -13.57 -0.41
CA GLU A 60 -6.14 -14.59 -1.43
C GLU A 60 -6.02 -13.91 -2.81
N LEU A 61 -5.03 -14.37 -3.59
CA LEU A 61 -4.64 -13.87 -4.91
C LEU A 61 -5.12 -14.79 -6.03
#